data_AF-K3XBR8-F1
#
_entry.id   AF-K3XBR8-F1
#
_cell.length_a   1.000
_cell.length_b   1.000
_cell.length_c   1.000
_cell.angle_alpha   90.00
_cell.angle_beta   90.00
_cell.angle_gamma   90.00
#
_symmetry.space_group_name_H-M   'P 1'
#
loop_
_entity.id
_entity.type
_entity.pdbx_description
1 polymer ?
#
loop_
_entity_poly.entity_id
_entity_poly.type
_entity_poly.pdbx_seq_one_letter_code
_entity_poly.pdbx_strand_id
1 'polypeptide(L)'
;IQSNDSAEKEDAPNYHYGRFLADFDDNYVANVVRQLNRVRDPLLDMKLVFGTKWLRLYGLRTGIVYDAKFVRSVEKSHHIASLWSNMCNLQSTSPTIKALVNRLQEKAEVDTSTERVLRMDVYVKCRGSRQDDLRVCYRREYSEWTLESVQKNIRSRYAFDISLGDQINFRVRECKQIEVDAARADCVGQELCIQELMMENTTNGSCNNVDIDTFRTSVEFVQPLEASRCFTRRARIESVRVQSEVEVPYQGLKFTLRTLKDNEFQLEAQIADRAVNAVMTLGERFQLLVERIHSVLSAFAESG
;
A
#
# COMPACT_ATOMS: atom_id res chain seq x y z
N ILE A 1 -50.95 -10.77 -19.89
CA ILE A 1 -49.88 -11.27 -18.99
C ILE A 1 -48.58 -11.17 -19.78
N GLN A 2 -47.90 -10.03 -19.66
CA GLN A 2 -46.53 -9.85 -20.13
C GLN A 2 -45.73 -9.50 -18.88
N SER A 3 -44.87 -10.42 -18.47
CA SER A 3 -43.99 -10.31 -17.32
C SER A 3 -42.84 -9.37 -17.66
N ASN A 4 -42.83 -8.20 -17.01
CA ASN A 4 -41.67 -7.34 -16.91
C ASN A 4 -40.72 -7.93 -15.87
N ASP A 5 -39.73 -8.70 -16.32
CA ASP A 5 -38.50 -8.94 -15.57
C ASP A 5 -37.39 -8.10 -16.20
N SER A 6 -37.40 -6.81 -15.91
CA SER A 6 -36.23 -5.96 -16.04
C SER A 6 -35.33 -6.24 -14.85
N ALA A 7 -34.45 -7.22 -15.01
CA ALA A 7 -33.32 -7.45 -14.11
C ALA A 7 -32.60 -6.11 -13.87
N GLU A 8 -32.55 -5.72 -12.60
CA GLU A 8 -31.69 -4.67 -12.09
C GLU A 8 -30.27 -4.94 -12.60
N LYS A 9 -29.84 -4.15 -13.58
CA LYS A 9 -28.43 -4.01 -13.89
C LYS A 9 -27.81 -3.38 -12.66
N GLU A 10 -27.14 -4.18 -11.85
CA GLU A 10 -26.14 -3.70 -10.90
C GLU A 10 -25.22 -2.75 -11.67
N ASP A 11 -25.36 -1.45 -11.38
CA ASP A 11 -24.45 -0.43 -11.86
C ASP A 11 -23.02 -0.85 -11.51
N ALA A 12 -22.20 -1.02 -12.54
CA ALA A 12 -20.77 -1.23 -12.38
C ALA A 12 -20.23 -0.16 -11.41
N PRO A 13 -19.33 -0.50 -10.48
CA PRO A 13 -18.85 0.44 -9.48
C PRO A 13 -18.24 1.64 -10.20
N ASN A 14 -18.93 2.77 -10.15
CA ASN A 14 -18.39 4.05 -10.54
C ASN A 14 -17.14 4.26 -9.68
N TYR A 15 -15.97 4.09 -10.29
CA TYR A 15 -14.72 4.55 -9.70
C TYR A 15 -14.87 6.06 -9.53
N HIS A 16 -15.21 6.50 -8.32
CA HIS A 16 -15.28 7.90 -7.97
C HIS A 16 -13.84 8.41 -7.85
N TYR A 17 -13.19 8.64 -9.00
CA TYR A 17 -12.01 9.50 -9.07
C TYR A 17 -12.49 10.91 -8.72
N GLY A 18 -12.42 11.25 -7.42
CA GLY A 18 -12.80 12.55 -6.90
C GLY A 18 -12.12 13.70 -7.66
N ARG A 19 -12.74 14.87 -7.67
CA ARG A 19 -12.21 16.10 -8.30
C ARG A 19 -10.73 16.25 -7.98
N PHE A 20 -9.92 16.14 -9.03
CA PHE A 20 -8.48 15.89 -9.00
C PHE A 20 -7.64 17.00 -8.36
N LEU A 21 -8.24 18.19 -8.18
CA LEU A 21 -7.64 19.41 -7.64
C LEU A 21 -8.65 20.15 -6.75
N ALA A 22 -9.48 19.44 -5.99
CA ALA A 22 -10.21 20.09 -4.92
C ALA A 22 -9.22 20.50 -3.83
N ASP A 23 -9.31 21.75 -3.36
CA ASP A 23 -8.56 22.16 -2.18
C ASP A 23 -9.01 21.26 -1.02
N PHE A 24 -8.03 20.74 -0.27
CA PHE A 24 -8.30 19.86 0.86
C PHE A 24 -8.76 20.69 2.05
N ASP A 25 -10.04 21.07 2.03
CA ASP A 25 -10.70 21.88 3.04
C ASP A 25 -11.76 21.09 3.82
N ASP A 26 -12.35 21.72 4.84
CA ASP A 26 -13.39 21.10 5.66
C ASP A 26 -14.60 20.64 4.84
N ASN A 27 -14.91 21.34 3.73
CA ASN A 27 -15.99 20.95 2.83
C ASN A 27 -15.67 19.67 2.08
N TYR A 28 -14.43 19.52 1.59
CA TYR A 28 -13.95 18.30 0.96
C TYR A 28 -14.02 17.13 1.95
N VAL A 29 -13.52 17.32 3.17
CA VAL A 29 -13.55 16.30 4.23
C VAL A 29 -14.99 15.89 4.52
N ALA A 30 -15.90 16.85 4.77
CA ALA A 30 -17.32 16.57 5.04
C ALA A 30 -18.00 15.80 3.90
N ASN A 31 -17.67 16.13 2.65
CA ASN A 31 -18.22 15.43 1.48
C ASN A 31 -17.72 13.98 1.38
N VAL A 32 -16.43 13.74 1.64
CA VAL A 32 -15.86 12.38 1.65
C VAL A 32 -16.45 11.55 2.79
N VAL A 33 -16.56 12.10 3.99
CA VAL A 33 -17.19 11.44 5.14
C VAL A 33 -18.62 11.01 4.80
N ARG A 34 -19.41 11.92 4.22
CA ARG A 34 -20.79 11.62 3.79
C ARG A 34 -20.86 10.49 2.75
N GLN A 35 -19.88 10.40 1.83
CA GLN A 35 -19.81 9.31 0.85
C GLN A 35 -19.45 7.99 1.52
N LEU A 36 -18.42 7.98 2.37
CA LEU A 36 -17.95 6.78 3.05
C LEU A 36 -18.96 6.23 4.07
N ASN A 37 -19.76 7.09 4.70
CA ASN A 37 -20.84 6.66 5.60
C ASN A 37 -21.97 5.86 4.90
N ARG A 38 -22.00 5.86 3.57
CA ARG A 38 -22.92 5.02 2.79
C ARG A 38 -22.40 3.59 2.62
N VAL A 39 -21.11 3.36 2.85
CA VAL A 39 -20.47 2.06 2.69
C VAL A 39 -20.70 1.23 3.95
N ARG A 40 -21.33 0.06 3.80
CA ARG A 40 -21.66 -0.86 4.90
C ARG A 40 -20.88 -2.16 4.80
N ASP A 41 -19.55 -2.06 4.84
CA ASP A 41 -18.67 -3.23 4.85
C ASP A 41 -17.71 -3.13 6.05
N PRO A 42 -17.90 -3.96 7.10
CA PRO A 42 -17.11 -3.89 8.33
C PRO A 42 -15.67 -4.38 8.15
N LEU A 43 -15.38 -5.10 7.05
CA LEU A 43 -14.04 -5.60 6.73
C LEU A 43 -13.17 -4.56 6.02
N LEU A 44 -13.70 -3.37 5.78
CA LEU A 44 -12.93 -2.27 5.23
C LEU A 44 -12.16 -1.58 6.35
N ASP A 45 -10.85 -1.62 6.21
CA ASP A 45 -9.95 -0.77 6.98
C ASP A 45 -9.54 0.44 6.16
N MET A 46 -9.07 1.50 6.81
CA MET A 46 -8.53 2.67 6.13
C MET A 46 -7.10 2.95 6.52
N LYS A 47 -6.31 3.21 5.46
CA LYS A 47 -4.93 3.59 5.62
C LYS A 47 -4.59 4.79 4.76
N LEU A 48 -3.69 5.59 5.31
CA LEU A 48 -3.02 6.67 4.64
C LEU A 48 -1.69 6.17 4.12
N VAL A 49 -1.34 6.58 2.91
CA VAL A 49 -0.08 6.22 2.27
C VAL A 49 0.57 7.48 1.73
N PHE A 50 1.79 7.77 2.17
CA PHE A 50 2.58 8.85 1.62
C PHE A 50 3.13 8.48 0.26
N GLY A 51 3.41 9.49 -0.56
CA GLY A 51 3.94 9.25 -1.87
C GLY A 51 3.92 10.46 -2.78
N THR A 52 4.12 10.20 -4.06
CA THR A 52 4.12 11.24 -5.08
C THR A 52 2.85 11.11 -5.92
N LYS A 53 2.15 12.23 -6.08
CA LYS A 53 1.05 12.39 -7.01
C LYS A 53 1.60 12.82 -8.36
N TRP A 54 1.26 12.08 -9.40
CA TRP A 54 1.65 12.34 -10.78
C TRP A 54 0.39 12.63 -11.58
N LEU A 55 0.50 13.53 -12.55
CA LEU A 55 -0.61 13.89 -13.42
C LEU A 55 -0.35 13.28 -14.79
N ARG A 56 -1.19 12.34 -15.20
CA ARG A 56 -1.17 11.84 -16.57
C ARG A 56 -2.10 12.69 -17.41
N LEU A 57 -1.51 13.46 -18.32
CA LEU A 57 -2.23 14.34 -19.22
C LEU A 57 -2.59 13.56 -20.51
N TYR A 58 -3.88 13.29 -20.69
CA TYR A 58 -4.43 12.67 -21.89
C TYR A 58 -4.98 13.73 -22.85
N GLY A 59 -4.52 13.73 -24.09
CA GLY A 59 -5.00 14.67 -25.11
C GLY A 59 -4.49 16.11 -24.97
N LEU A 60 -3.55 16.37 -24.07
CA LEU A 60 -2.74 17.60 -24.09
C LEU A 60 -1.54 17.42 -25.03
N ARG A 61 -1.19 18.47 -25.77
CA ARG A 61 -0.06 18.45 -26.72
C ARG A 61 1.27 18.39 -25.96
N THR A 62 2.18 17.55 -26.44
CA THR A 62 3.57 17.47 -25.97
C THR A 62 4.34 18.74 -26.34
N GLY A 63 5.35 19.10 -25.54
CA GLY A 63 6.20 20.28 -25.80
C GLY A 63 5.59 21.63 -25.42
N ILE A 64 4.40 21.64 -24.82
CA ILE A 64 3.76 22.85 -24.26
C ILE A 64 3.93 22.84 -22.73
N VAL A 65 4.30 23.99 -22.17
CA VAL A 65 4.28 24.22 -20.72
C VAL A 65 2.85 24.62 -20.34
N TYR A 66 2.20 23.81 -19.52
CA TYR A 66 0.89 24.12 -18.95
C TYR A 66 1.05 24.67 -17.54
N ASP A 67 0.42 25.81 -17.25
CA ASP A 67 0.40 26.35 -15.90
C ASP A 67 -0.63 25.61 -15.01
N ALA A 68 -0.48 25.74 -13.69
CA ALA A 68 -1.36 25.09 -12.73
C ALA A 68 -2.82 25.55 -12.82
N LYS A 69 -3.08 26.80 -13.25
CA LYS A 69 -4.44 27.33 -13.40
C LYS A 69 -5.15 26.63 -14.57
N PHE A 70 -4.46 26.44 -15.68
CA PHE A 70 -4.95 25.69 -16.83
C PHE A 70 -5.30 24.26 -16.44
N VAL A 71 -4.39 23.55 -15.78
CA VAL A 71 -4.61 22.15 -15.34
C VAL A 71 -5.82 22.07 -14.39
N ARG A 72 -6.00 23.05 -13.48
CA ARG A 72 -7.18 23.17 -12.60
C ARG A 72 -8.48 23.43 -13.37
N SER A 73 -8.41 24.15 -14.50
CA SER A 73 -9.57 24.49 -15.33
C SER A 73 -10.03 23.36 -16.26
N VAL A 74 -9.25 22.28 -16.41
CA VAL A 74 -9.66 21.12 -17.21
C VAL A 74 -10.73 20.34 -16.45
N GLU A 75 -11.99 20.73 -16.66
CA GLU A 75 -13.16 20.14 -15.98
C GLU A 75 -13.41 18.66 -16.34
N LYS A 76 -12.85 18.19 -17.47
CA LYS A 76 -13.14 16.85 -17.99
C LYS A 76 -12.08 15.84 -17.52
N SER A 77 -12.53 14.92 -16.66
CA SER A 77 -11.74 13.82 -16.08
C SER A 77 -11.04 12.89 -17.07
N HIS A 78 -11.41 12.90 -18.36
CA HIS A 78 -10.74 12.09 -19.37
C HIS A 78 -9.45 12.70 -19.93
N HIS A 79 -9.23 14.01 -19.75
CA HIS A 79 -8.01 14.67 -20.21
C HIS A 79 -6.88 14.62 -19.18
N ILE A 80 -7.19 14.30 -17.92
CA ILE A 80 -6.20 14.23 -16.87
C ILE A 80 -6.57 13.09 -15.92
N ALA A 81 -5.64 12.18 -15.70
CA ALA A 81 -5.77 11.15 -14.68
C ALA A 81 -4.72 11.31 -13.58
N SER A 82 -5.15 11.07 -12.34
CA SER A 82 -4.23 10.90 -11.22
C SER A 82 -3.50 9.58 -11.35
N LEU A 83 -2.17 9.66 -11.29
CA LEU A 83 -1.30 8.53 -11.03
C LEU A 83 -0.68 8.73 -9.64
N TRP A 84 -0.46 7.63 -8.94
CA TRP A 84 0.04 7.66 -7.58
C TRP A 84 1.15 6.64 -7.42
N SER A 85 2.27 7.10 -6.88
CA SER A 85 3.32 6.24 -6.39
C SER A 85 3.30 6.28 -4.87
N ASN A 86 3.26 5.12 -4.22
CA ASN A 86 3.45 5.01 -2.76
C ASN A 86 4.93 4.99 -2.35
N MET A 87 5.84 5.24 -3.28
CA MET A 87 7.27 5.32 -3.04
C MET A 87 7.64 6.75 -2.68
N CYS A 88 8.39 6.90 -1.61
CA CYS A 88 9.05 8.14 -1.21
C CYS A 88 10.56 7.97 -1.38
N ASN A 89 11.24 9.09 -1.66
CA ASN A 89 12.69 9.14 -1.69
C ASN A 89 13.16 10.17 -0.65
N LEU A 90 14.00 9.75 0.30
CA LEU A 90 14.47 10.58 1.40
C LEU A 90 15.12 11.85 0.91
N GLN A 91 15.77 11.92 -0.24
CA GLN A 91 16.42 13.14 -0.72
C GLN A 91 15.40 14.16 -1.24
N SER A 92 14.43 13.72 -2.05
CA SER A 92 13.43 14.59 -2.68
C SER A 92 12.20 14.87 -1.82
N THR A 93 12.08 14.21 -0.67
CA THR A 93 10.94 14.35 0.23
C THR A 93 10.99 15.66 1.04
N SER A 94 9.81 16.21 1.36
CA SER A 94 9.65 17.39 2.21
C SER A 94 10.42 17.28 3.53
N PRO A 95 11.03 18.38 4.04
CA PRO A 95 11.70 18.41 5.34
C PRO A 95 10.82 17.88 6.49
N THR A 96 9.53 18.20 6.49
CA THR A 96 8.57 17.74 7.50
C THR A 96 8.45 16.22 7.53
N ILE A 97 8.36 15.58 6.36
CA ILE A 97 8.27 14.12 6.26
C ILE A 97 9.60 13.47 6.61
N LYS A 98 10.73 14.07 6.21
CA LYS A 98 12.07 13.61 6.65
C LYS A 98 12.18 13.61 8.17
N ALA A 99 11.78 14.70 8.82
CA ALA A 99 11.80 14.82 10.28
C ALA A 99 10.89 13.77 10.95
N LEU A 100 9.69 13.54 10.42
CA LEU A 100 8.79 12.49 10.89
C LEU A 100 9.43 11.10 10.76
N VAL A 101 10.01 10.76 9.60
CA VAL A 101 10.66 9.46 9.38
C VAL A 101 11.81 9.24 10.35
N ASN A 102 12.69 10.24 10.52
CA ASN A 102 13.80 10.16 11.48
C ASN A 102 13.27 9.93 12.90
N ARG A 103 12.21 10.65 13.31
CA ARG A 103 11.61 10.49 14.63
C ARG A 103 10.99 9.11 14.85
N LEU A 104 10.38 8.53 13.81
CA LEU A 104 9.84 7.17 13.87
C LEU A 104 10.95 6.12 13.97
N GLN A 105 12.07 6.33 13.26
CA GLN A 105 13.25 5.46 13.32
C GLN A 105 13.91 5.50 14.70
N GLU A 106 14.16 6.70 15.24
CA GLU A 106 14.67 6.87 16.61
C GLU A 106 13.77 6.15 17.62
N LYS A 107 12.45 6.29 17.48
CA LYS A 107 11.50 5.62 18.38
C LYS A 107 11.57 4.10 18.25
N ALA A 108 11.71 3.58 17.04
CA ALA A 108 11.82 2.15 16.79
C ALA A 108 13.10 1.54 17.38
N GLU A 109 14.18 2.31 17.48
CA GLU A 109 15.45 1.85 18.04
C GLU A 109 15.44 1.81 19.58
N VAL A 110 14.67 2.70 20.20
CA VAL A 110 14.57 2.79 21.67
C VAL A 110 13.52 1.82 22.23
N ASP A 111 12.43 1.59 21.50
CA ASP A 111 11.31 0.77 21.96
C ASP A 111 11.56 -0.71 21.69
N THR A 112 11.81 -1.48 22.75
CA THR A 112 12.06 -2.93 22.64
C THR A 112 10.83 -3.72 22.17
N SER A 113 9.65 -3.11 22.15
CA SER A 113 8.43 -3.73 21.61
C SER A 113 8.28 -3.57 20.09
N THR A 114 9.07 -2.70 19.46
CA THR A 114 9.06 -2.53 18.00
C THR A 114 10.17 -3.36 17.37
N GLU A 115 9.78 -4.46 16.73
CA GLU A 115 10.71 -5.31 16.02
C GLU A 115 10.80 -4.89 14.54
N ARG A 116 12.03 -4.75 14.03
CA ARG A 116 12.26 -4.59 12.59
C ARG A 116 12.28 -5.96 11.94
N VAL A 117 11.45 -6.15 10.94
CA VAL A 117 11.20 -7.45 10.32
C VAL A 117 11.51 -7.39 8.83
N LEU A 118 12.18 -8.41 8.31
CA LEU A 118 12.33 -8.61 6.87
C LEU A 118 11.08 -9.32 6.33
N ARG A 119 10.36 -8.67 5.41
CA ARG A 119 9.16 -9.23 4.77
C ARG A 119 9.37 -9.40 3.27
N MET A 120 8.84 -10.49 2.74
CA MET A 120 8.80 -10.75 1.31
C MET A 120 7.34 -10.90 0.85
N ASP A 121 6.94 -10.05 -0.09
CA ASP A 121 5.67 -10.15 -0.79
C ASP A 121 5.88 -10.80 -2.16
N VAL A 122 5.23 -11.94 -2.38
CA VAL A 122 5.15 -12.61 -3.69
C VAL A 122 3.77 -12.35 -4.28
N TYR A 123 3.72 -11.60 -5.37
CA TYR A 123 2.48 -11.33 -6.09
C TYR A 123 2.28 -12.37 -7.19
N VAL A 124 1.22 -13.16 -7.03
CA VAL A 124 0.90 -14.28 -7.93
C VAL A 124 -0.33 -13.93 -8.74
N LYS A 125 -0.21 -14.07 -10.06
CA LYS A 125 -1.30 -13.81 -11.01
C LYS A 125 -1.85 -15.11 -11.58
N CYS A 126 -3.16 -15.29 -11.53
CA CYS A 126 -3.82 -16.51 -12.01
C CYS A 126 -4.52 -16.23 -13.34
N ARG A 127 -4.11 -16.90 -14.43
CA ARG A 127 -4.72 -16.64 -15.75
C ARG A 127 -6.21 -17.03 -15.76
N GLY A 128 -7.05 -16.04 -16.04
CA GLY A 128 -8.50 -16.23 -16.27
C GLY A 128 -9.41 -15.55 -15.24
N SER A 129 -8.86 -15.04 -14.13
CA SER A 129 -9.66 -14.40 -13.08
C SER A 129 -8.85 -13.28 -12.42
N ARG A 130 -9.37 -12.04 -12.42
CA ARG A 130 -8.83 -10.95 -11.58
C ARG A 130 -9.16 -11.14 -10.09
N GLN A 131 -10.05 -12.07 -9.75
CA GLN A 131 -10.50 -12.34 -8.38
C GLN A 131 -9.57 -13.31 -7.63
N ASP A 132 -8.62 -13.91 -8.35
CA ASP A 132 -7.70 -14.93 -7.87
C ASP A 132 -6.24 -14.47 -7.92
N ASP A 133 -5.97 -13.18 -8.12
CA ASP A 133 -4.62 -12.67 -7.92
C ASP A 133 -4.32 -12.70 -6.42
N LEU A 134 -3.19 -13.27 -6.02
CA LEU A 134 -2.81 -13.45 -4.62
C LEU A 134 -1.60 -12.59 -4.26
N ARG A 135 -1.58 -12.12 -3.01
CA ARG A 135 -0.37 -11.67 -2.33
C ARG A 135 -0.03 -12.72 -1.28
N VAL A 136 1.16 -13.30 -1.41
CA VAL A 136 1.70 -14.28 -0.47
C VAL A 136 2.80 -13.58 0.33
N CYS A 137 2.61 -13.45 1.63
CA CYS A 137 3.50 -12.73 2.53
C CYS A 137 4.35 -13.71 3.32
N TYR A 138 5.65 -13.49 3.33
CA TYR A 138 6.61 -14.25 4.14
C TYR A 138 7.35 -13.32 5.09
N ARG A 139 7.68 -13.85 6.26
CA ARG A 139 8.54 -13.22 7.26
C ARG A 139 9.88 -13.94 7.30
N ARG A 140 11.00 -13.21 7.38
CA ARG A 140 12.31 -13.84 7.60
C ARG A 140 12.56 -13.97 9.10
N GLU A 141 12.76 -15.20 9.56
CA GLU A 141 13.13 -15.53 10.94
C GLU A 141 14.34 -16.47 10.92
N TYR A 142 15.40 -16.15 11.66
CA TYR A 142 16.59 -17.00 11.77
C TYR A 142 17.21 -17.48 10.44
N SER A 143 17.16 -16.65 9.38
CA SER A 143 17.62 -16.96 8.02
C SER A 143 16.71 -17.92 7.22
N GLU A 144 15.46 -18.07 7.64
CA GLU A 144 14.43 -18.82 6.92
C GLU A 144 13.22 -17.93 6.61
N TRP A 145 12.57 -18.19 5.49
CA TRP A 145 11.33 -17.50 5.10
C TRP A 145 10.12 -18.31 5.56
N THR A 146 9.41 -17.82 6.57
CA THR A 146 8.19 -18.42 7.09
C THR A 146 6.96 -17.80 6.43
N LEU A 147 6.01 -18.65 6.00
CA LEU A 147 4.75 -18.17 5.44
C LEU A 147 3.94 -17.48 6.53
N GLU A 148 3.58 -16.23 6.31
CA GLU A 148 2.82 -15.43 7.28
C GLU A 148 1.35 -15.34 6.89
N SER A 149 1.06 -15.06 5.61
CA SER A 149 -0.33 -14.98 5.15
C SER A 149 -0.46 -15.14 3.63
N VAL A 150 -1.65 -15.57 3.21
CA VAL A 150 -2.07 -15.59 1.81
C VAL A 150 -3.36 -14.77 1.68
N GLN A 151 -3.29 -13.70 0.90
CA GLN A 151 -4.39 -12.75 0.76
C GLN A 151 -4.84 -12.65 -0.70
N LYS A 152 -6.15 -12.48 -0.93
CA LYS A 152 -6.64 -12.08 -2.25
C LYS A 152 -6.29 -10.62 -2.51
N ASN A 153 -5.72 -10.33 -3.67
CA ASN A 153 -5.42 -8.98 -4.09
C ASN A 153 -6.72 -8.28 -4.53
N ILE A 154 -7.33 -7.54 -3.61
CA ILE A 154 -8.55 -6.78 -3.88
C ILE A 154 -8.17 -5.35 -4.19
N ARG A 155 -8.67 -4.85 -5.32
CA ARG A 155 -8.51 -3.45 -5.68
C ARG A 155 -9.29 -2.58 -4.71
N SER A 156 -8.63 -1.55 -4.19
CA SER A 156 -9.29 -0.43 -3.53
C SER A 156 -10.35 0.16 -4.47
N ARG A 157 -11.54 0.35 -3.91
CA ARG A 157 -12.73 0.93 -4.54
C ARG A 157 -12.78 2.46 -4.37
N TYR A 158 -12.27 2.99 -3.26
CA TYR A 158 -12.18 4.41 -2.98
C TYR A 158 -10.74 4.83 -2.63
N ALA A 159 -10.30 5.90 -3.26
CA ALA A 159 -8.99 6.48 -3.00
C ALA A 159 -9.11 7.99 -3.09
N PHE A 160 -8.64 8.67 -2.05
CA PHE A 160 -8.72 10.11 -1.89
C PHE A 160 -7.30 10.65 -1.83
N ASP A 161 -6.90 11.36 -2.89
CA ASP A 161 -5.61 12.04 -2.96
C ASP A 161 -5.71 13.37 -2.23
N ILE A 162 -4.78 13.60 -1.31
CA ILE A 162 -4.74 14.77 -0.45
C ILE A 162 -3.37 15.43 -0.58
N SER A 163 -3.38 16.74 -0.77
CA SER A 163 -2.18 17.57 -0.86
C SER A 163 -2.22 18.61 0.25
N LEU A 164 -1.22 18.61 1.12
CA LEU A 164 -1.01 19.64 2.14
C LEU A 164 0.12 20.55 1.66
N GLY A 165 -0.25 21.71 1.12
CA GLY A 165 0.68 22.60 0.42
C GLY A 165 1.29 21.93 -0.83
N ASP A 166 2.46 22.42 -1.25
CA ASP A 166 3.09 22.00 -2.52
C ASP A 166 3.98 20.75 -2.38
N GLN A 167 4.35 20.37 -1.15
CA GLN A 167 5.41 19.38 -0.92
C GLN A 167 4.96 18.09 -0.22
N ILE A 168 3.78 18.07 0.39
CA ILE A 168 3.30 16.91 1.15
C ILE A 168 2.05 16.38 0.48
N ASN A 169 2.13 15.12 0.06
CA ASN A 169 1.01 14.42 -0.56
C ASN A 169 0.82 13.08 0.13
N PHE A 170 -0.43 12.71 0.36
CA PHE A 170 -0.80 11.37 0.77
C PHE A 170 -2.12 10.94 0.15
N ARG A 171 -2.31 9.62 0.05
CA ARG A 171 -3.55 9.00 -0.38
C ARG A 171 -4.17 8.27 0.79
N VAL A 172 -5.43 8.59 1.09
CA VAL A 172 -6.24 7.77 1.98
C VAL A 172 -7.03 6.79 1.12
N ARG A 173 -6.91 5.51 1.43
CA ARG A 173 -7.59 4.43 0.71
C ARG A 173 -8.19 3.45 1.70
N GLU A 174 -9.36 2.92 1.40
CA GLU A 174 -9.79 1.70 2.07
C GLU A 174 -9.00 0.51 1.56
N CYS A 175 -8.77 -0.42 2.45
CA CYS A 175 -8.15 -1.69 2.17
C CYS A 175 -9.10 -2.78 2.65
N LYS A 176 -9.45 -3.69 1.74
CA LYS A 176 -10.12 -4.93 2.09
C LYS A 176 -9.08 -6.04 2.06
N GLN A 177 -8.70 -6.54 3.22
CA GLN A 177 -7.89 -7.75 3.30
C GLN A 177 -8.85 -8.94 3.41
N ILE A 178 -8.84 -9.82 2.40
CA ILE A 178 -9.52 -11.11 2.48
C ILE A 178 -8.44 -12.15 2.54
N GLU A 179 -8.24 -12.69 3.74
CA GLU A 179 -7.43 -13.89 3.93
C GLU A 179 -8.07 -15.06 3.20
N VAL A 180 -7.21 -15.85 2.57
CA VAL A 180 -7.61 -17.12 1.98
C VAL A 180 -7.75 -18.15 3.10
N ASP A 181 -8.66 -19.11 2.94
CA ASP A 181 -8.83 -20.19 3.92
C ASP A 181 -7.52 -20.97 4.12
N ALA A 182 -7.30 -21.47 5.35
CA ALA A 182 -6.05 -22.10 5.75
C ALA A 182 -5.62 -23.25 4.82
N ALA A 183 -6.55 -24.11 4.41
CA ALA A 183 -6.25 -25.23 3.52
C ALA A 183 -5.71 -24.75 2.17
N ARG A 184 -6.30 -23.70 1.59
CA ARG A 184 -5.80 -23.12 0.34
C ARG A 184 -4.52 -22.31 0.54
N ALA A 185 -4.33 -21.66 1.69
CA ALA A 185 -3.07 -21.00 2.04
C ALA A 185 -1.92 -22.01 2.11
N ASP A 186 -2.14 -23.17 2.76
CA ASP A 186 -1.18 -24.27 2.86
C ASP A 186 -0.81 -24.82 1.48
N CYS A 187 -1.80 -25.04 0.60
CA CYS A 187 -1.53 -25.47 -0.77
C CYS A 187 -0.65 -24.47 -1.52
N VAL A 188 -0.92 -23.17 -1.41
CA VAL A 188 -0.10 -22.14 -2.06
C VAL A 188 1.32 -22.12 -1.47
N GLY A 189 1.45 -22.26 -0.16
CA GLY A 189 2.74 -22.34 0.53
C GLY A 189 3.58 -23.55 0.09
N GLN A 190 2.96 -24.70 -0.11
CA GLN A 190 3.65 -25.92 -0.60
C GLN A 190 4.08 -25.81 -2.07
N GLU A 191 3.34 -25.05 -2.88
CA GLU A 191 3.63 -24.90 -4.31
C GLU A 191 4.68 -23.83 -4.60
N LEU A 192 4.84 -22.84 -3.71
CA LEU A 192 5.90 -21.85 -3.78
C LEU A 192 7.14 -22.35 -3.01
N CYS A 193 8.15 -22.80 -3.75
CA CYS A 193 9.46 -23.06 -3.17
C CYS A 193 10.22 -21.74 -3.00
N ILE A 194 10.64 -21.46 -1.77
CA ILE A 194 11.49 -20.34 -1.43
C ILE A 194 12.78 -20.89 -0.86
N GLN A 195 13.90 -20.52 -1.47
CA GLN A 195 15.21 -20.96 -1.06
C GLN A 195 16.13 -19.76 -0.90
N GLU A 196 16.67 -19.57 0.30
CA GLU A 196 17.80 -18.68 0.50
C GLU A 196 19.06 -19.39 -0.03
N LEU A 197 19.67 -18.81 -1.06
CA LEU A 197 20.89 -19.27 -1.69
C LEU A 197 22.08 -18.74 -0.88
N MET A 198 22.84 -19.65 -0.29
CA MET A 198 24.12 -19.33 0.31
C MET A 198 25.01 -18.66 -0.74
N MET A 199 25.51 -17.45 -0.47
CA MET A 199 26.57 -16.89 -1.29
C MET A 199 27.83 -17.70 -1.01
N GLU A 200 28.21 -18.59 -1.93
CA GLU A 200 29.54 -19.17 -1.91
C GLU A 200 30.54 -18.01 -1.98
N ASN A 201 31.35 -17.85 -0.93
CA ASN A 201 32.47 -16.92 -0.93
C ASN A 201 33.24 -17.17 -2.22
N THR A 202 33.19 -16.22 -3.16
CA THR A 202 34.02 -16.25 -4.36
C THR A 202 35.47 -16.26 -3.90
N THR A 203 36.04 -17.45 -3.84
CA THR A 203 37.45 -17.73 -3.74
C THR A 203 38.09 -17.16 -5.01
N ASN A 204 38.45 -15.89 -4.97
CA ASN A 204 39.60 -15.29 -5.64
C ASN A 204 39.61 -13.76 -5.41
N GLY A 205 40.26 -13.34 -4.31
CA GLY A 205 40.86 -12.02 -4.18
C GLY A 205 40.06 -10.98 -3.38
N SER A 206 40.62 -10.64 -2.21
CA SER A 206 40.24 -9.51 -1.34
C SER A 206 38.97 -9.69 -0.51
N CYS A 207 39.14 -10.39 0.60
CA CYS A 207 38.21 -10.46 1.73
C CYS A 207 38.32 -9.21 2.62
N ASN A 208 37.95 -8.04 2.08
CA ASN A 208 37.62 -6.87 2.90
C ASN A 208 36.23 -6.39 2.49
N ASN A 209 35.25 -6.58 3.37
CA ASN A 209 33.84 -6.17 3.27
C ASN A 209 32.91 -7.09 2.45
N VAL A 210 32.74 -8.33 2.91
CA VAL A 210 31.47 -9.03 2.63
C VAL A 210 30.46 -8.50 3.63
N ASP A 211 29.50 -7.69 3.16
CA ASP A 211 28.37 -7.26 3.97
C ASP A 211 27.60 -8.51 4.43
N ILE A 212 27.63 -8.76 5.73
CA ILE A 212 26.95 -9.88 6.42
C ILE A 212 25.43 -9.83 6.19
N ASP A 213 24.90 -8.73 5.66
CA ASP A 213 23.48 -8.50 5.39
C ASP A 213 23.05 -8.80 3.94
N THR A 214 23.94 -9.29 3.08
CA THR A 214 23.57 -9.62 1.69
C THR A 214 23.12 -11.07 1.56
N PHE A 215 21.83 -11.30 1.31
CA PHE A 215 21.26 -12.63 1.01
C PHE A 215 20.70 -12.67 -0.41
N ARG A 216 20.54 -13.89 -0.95
CA ARG A 216 19.91 -14.12 -2.25
C ARG A 216 18.80 -15.14 -2.08
N THR A 217 17.60 -14.84 -2.58
CA THR A 217 16.45 -15.75 -2.48
C THR A 217 15.96 -16.14 -3.87
N SER A 218 15.77 -17.44 -4.12
CA SER A 218 15.01 -17.94 -5.27
C SER A 218 13.56 -18.20 -4.86
N VAL A 219 12.62 -17.89 -5.76
CA VAL A 219 11.18 -18.13 -5.57
C VAL A 219 10.64 -18.77 -6.84
N GLU A 220 10.18 -20.01 -6.72
CA GLU A 220 9.77 -20.82 -7.87
C GLU A 220 8.50 -21.63 -7.57
N PHE A 221 7.73 -21.94 -8.61
CA PHE A 221 6.66 -22.93 -8.47
C PHE A 221 7.22 -24.33 -8.61
N VAL A 222 6.95 -25.20 -7.63
CA VAL A 222 7.20 -26.63 -7.76
C VAL A 222 6.05 -27.24 -8.56
N GLN A 223 6.34 -28.04 -9.59
CA GLN A 223 5.29 -28.74 -10.32
C GLN A 223 4.50 -29.63 -9.35
N PRO A 224 3.16 -29.48 -9.26
CA PRO A 224 2.39 -30.33 -8.39
C PRO A 224 2.50 -31.78 -8.89
N LEU A 225 2.95 -32.68 -8.01
CA LEU A 225 2.78 -34.12 -8.18
C LEU A 225 1.30 -34.37 -8.48
N GLU A 226 1.04 -35.17 -9.50
CA GLU A 226 -0.17 -35.34 -10.33
C GLU A 226 -1.57 -35.37 -9.64
N ALA A 227 -1.66 -35.39 -8.31
CA ALA A 227 -2.91 -35.48 -7.55
C ALA A 227 -3.55 -34.12 -7.17
N SER A 228 -2.81 -33.02 -7.33
CA SER A 228 -3.24 -31.72 -6.84
C SER A 228 -4.10 -30.99 -7.91
N ARG A 229 -5.40 -30.82 -7.64
CA ARG A 229 -6.37 -30.01 -8.42
C ARG A 229 -6.05 -28.51 -8.33
N CYS A 230 -4.78 -28.15 -8.43
CA CYS A 230 -4.30 -26.94 -7.84
C CYS A 230 -4.38 -25.73 -8.74
N PHE A 231 -4.70 -24.65 -8.05
CA PHE A 231 -4.79 -23.27 -8.45
C PHE A 231 -3.67 -22.76 -9.37
N THR A 232 -2.49 -23.39 -9.33
CA THR A 232 -1.25 -22.93 -9.96
C THR A 232 -0.98 -23.42 -11.37
N ARG A 233 -1.78 -24.34 -11.94
CA ARG A 233 -1.59 -24.80 -13.34
C ARG A 233 -1.53 -23.66 -14.37
N ARG A 234 -2.01 -22.47 -14.02
CA ARG A 234 -1.90 -21.25 -14.84
C ARG A 234 -1.51 -20.00 -14.03
N ALA A 235 -0.90 -20.18 -12.86
CA ALA A 235 -0.37 -19.09 -12.07
C ALA A 235 1.01 -18.67 -12.60
N ARG A 236 1.36 -17.41 -12.40
CA ARG A 236 2.72 -16.89 -12.62
C ARG A 236 3.08 -15.94 -11.50
N ILE A 237 4.35 -15.93 -11.11
CA ILE A 237 4.90 -14.90 -10.25
C ILE A 237 4.95 -13.62 -11.09
N GLU A 238 4.21 -12.59 -10.69
CA GLU A 238 4.20 -11.30 -11.38
C GLU A 238 5.29 -10.38 -10.83
N SER A 239 5.52 -10.39 -9.52
CA SER A 239 6.62 -9.67 -8.89
C SER A 239 6.93 -10.23 -7.51
N VAL A 240 8.19 -10.13 -7.11
CA VAL A 240 8.65 -10.37 -5.73
C VAL A 240 9.17 -9.06 -5.18
N ARG A 241 8.81 -8.73 -3.94
CA ARG A 241 9.31 -7.56 -3.23
C ARG A 241 9.82 -7.98 -1.87
N VAL A 242 11.07 -7.66 -1.59
CA VAL A 242 11.67 -7.83 -0.27
C VAL A 242 11.86 -6.44 0.34
N GLN A 243 11.48 -6.26 1.59
CA GLN A 243 11.54 -4.98 2.29
C GLN A 243 11.76 -5.20 3.79
N SER A 244 12.50 -4.28 4.41
CA SER A 244 12.50 -4.17 5.87
C SER A 244 11.27 -3.39 6.30
N GLU A 245 10.54 -3.87 7.29
CA GLU A 245 9.33 -3.25 7.82
C GLU A 245 9.47 -3.03 9.32
N VAL A 246 8.97 -1.90 9.80
CA VAL A 246 8.79 -1.64 11.22
C VAL A 246 7.46 -0.93 11.46
N GLU A 247 6.72 -1.39 12.46
CA GLU A 247 5.48 -0.76 12.90
C GLU A 247 5.75 0.06 14.16
N VAL A 248 5.39 1.35 14.13
CA VAL A 248 5.69 2.30 15.20
C VAL A 248 4.41 3.01 15.64
N PRO A 249 3.92 2.78 16.87
CA PRO A 249 2.80 3.53 17.41
C PRO A 249 3.22 4.96 17.76
N TYR A 250 2.56 5.96 17.17
CA TYR A 250 2.90 7.38 17.40
C TYR A 250 1.64 8.26 17.35
N GLN A 251 1.42 9.04 18.41
CA GLN A 251 0.29 10.00 18.53
C GLN A 251 -1.11 9.45 18.17
N GLY A 252 -1.38 8.19 18.53
CA GLY A 252 -2.67 7.55 18.26
C GLY A 252 -2.79 6.92 16.86
N LEU A 253 -1.73 7.01 16.05
CA LEU A 253 -1.59 6.30 14.79
C LEU A 253 -0.61 5.13 14.94
N LYS A 254 -0.78 4.14 14.06
CA LYS A 254 0.20 3.08 13.80
C LYS A 254 0.87 3.40 12.46
N PHE A 255 2.14 3.78 12.50
CA PHE A 255 2.92 3.99 11.29
C PHE A 255 3.59 2.70 10.88
N THR A 256 3.56 2.37 9.59
CA THR A 256 4.36 1.29 9.03
C THR A 256 5.39 1.91 8.10
N LEU A 257 6.66 1.82 8.50
CA LEU A 257 7.80 2.27 7.70
C LEU A 257 8.42 1.06 7.00
N ARG A 258 8.45 1.10 5.68
CA ARG A 258 9.08 0.07 4.84
C ARG A 258 10.29 0.64 4.13
N THR A 259 11.44 0.03 4.30
CA THR A 259 12.68 0.38 3.60
C THR A 259 12.91 -0.64 2.49
N LEU A 260 13.07 -0.17 1.25
CA LEU A 260 13.25 -1.04 0.08
C LEU A 260 14.71 -1.09 -0.37
N LYS A 261 15.27 0.06 -0.75
CA LYS A 261 16.64 0.25 -1.24
C LYS A 261 17.12 1.65 -0.85
N ASP A 262 18.41 1.92 -0.95
CA ASP A 262 19.07 3.18 -0.58
C ASP A 262 18.19 4.45 -0.75
N ASN A 263 17.81 5.07 0.37
CA ASN A 263 16.94 6.25 0.47
C ASN A 263 15.48 6.09 -0.01
N GLU A 264 15.07 4.94 -0.52
CA GLU A 264 13.70 4.64 -0.92
C GLU A 264 12.92 3.95 0.21
N PHE A 265 11.77 4.53 0.52
CA PHE A 265 10.90 4.01 1.56
C PHE A 265 9.43 4.14 1.19
N GLN A 266 8.58 3.40 1.89
CA GLN A 266 7.14 3.62 1.92
C GLN A 266 6.76 3.95 3.35
N LEU A 267 5.91 4.95 3.51
CA LEU A 267 5.35 5.33 4.79
C LEU A 267 3.84 5.20 4.72
N GLU A 268 3.29 4.33 5.55
CA GLU A 268 1.85 4.17 5.73
C GLU A 268 1.46 4.54 7.16
N ALA A 269 0.23 5.01 7.35
CA ALA A 269 -0.34 5.28 8.65
C ALA A 269 -1.77 4.76 8.73
N GLN A 270 -2.12 4.19 9.87
CA GLN A 270 -3.45 3.71 10.21
C GLN A 270 -3.84 4.23 11.60
N ILE A 271 -5.13 4.24 11.90
CA ILE A 271 -5.59 4.49 13.28
C ILE A 271 -5.11 3.31 14.12
N ALA A 272 -4.49 3.57 15.27
CA ALA A 272 -4.06 2.47 16.15
C ALA A 272 -5.28 1.69 16.65
N ASP A 273 -5.18 0.36 16.75
CA ASP A 273 -6.31 -0.53 17.08
C ASP A 273 -7.06 -0.11 18.36
N ARG A 274 -6.32 0.35 19.37
CA ARG A 274 -6.86 0.88 20.64
C ARG A 274 -7.75 2.13 20.51
N ALA A 275 -7.65 2.85 19.39
CA ALA A 275 -8.43 4.05 19.10
C ALA A 275 -9.60 3.77 18.13
N VAL A 276 -9.64 2.57 17.53
CA VAL A 276 -10.74 2.15 16.68
C VAL A 276 -11.84 1.58 17.57
N ASN A 277 -12.90 2.36 17.79
CA ASN A 277 -14.12 1.81 18.38
C ASN A 277 -14.83 0.94 17.32
N ALA A 278 -15.25 -0.26 17.69
CA ALA A 278 -15.92 -1.22 16.79
C ALA A 278 -17.18 -0.64 16.09
N VAL A 279 -17.74 0.45 16.63
CA VAL A 279 -18.93 1.13 16.12
C VAL A 279 -18.62 2.22 15.10
N MET A 280 -17.35 2.63 14.94
CA MET A 280 -17.00 3.72 14.00
C MET A 280 -17.29 3.34 12.56
N THR A 281 -18.06 4.20 11.91
CA THR A 281 -18.30 4.19 10.47
C THR A 281 -17.01 4.45 9.70
N LEU A 282 -17.00 4.08 8.42
CA LEU A 282 -15.86 4.35 7.55
C LEU A 282 -15.59 5.85 7.45
N GLY A 283 -16.61 6.72 7.34
CA GLY A 283 -16.39 8.17 7.30
C GLY A 283 -15.78 8.73 8.59
N GLU A 284 -16.21 8.27 9.76
CA GLU A 284 -15.60 8.70 11.03
C GLU A 284 -14.13 8.29 11.14
N ARG A 285 -13.77 7.09 10.64
CA ARG A 285 -12.36 6.67 10.55
C ARG A 285 -11.58 7.58 9.59
N PHE A 286 -12.17 8.00 8.47
CA PHE A 286 -11.51 8.88 7.49
C PHE A 286 -11.15 10.19 8.16
N GLN A 287 -12.14 10.80 8.81
CA GLN A 287 -12.00 12.07 9.48
C GLN A 287 -10.94 11.99 10.59
N LEU A 288 -11.03 10.98 11.47
CA LEU A 288 -10.07 10.81 12.56
C LEU A 288 -8.63 10.61 12.03
N LEU A 289 -8.46 9.81 10.97
CA LEU A 289 -7.14 9.58 10.37
C LEU A 289 -6.54 10.87 9.79
N VAL A 290 -7.36 11.66 9.10
CA VAL A 290 -6.97 12.97 8.53
C VAL A 290 -6.61 13.98 9.63
N GLU A 291 -7.44 14.11 10.66
CA GLU A 291 -7.20 15.04 11.78
C GLU A 291 -5.89 14.69 12.51
N ARG A 292 -5.66 13.40 12.76
CA ARG A 292 -4.45 12.92 13.44
C ARG A 292 -3.21 13.12 12.59
N ILE A 293 -3.25 12.81 11.30
CA ILE A 293 -2.07 13.03 10.45
C ILE A 293 -1.76 14.52 10.29
N HIS A 294 -2.78 15.36 10.18
CA HIS A 294 -2.59 16.81 10.12
C HIS A 294 -1.92 17.31 11.39
N SER A 295 -2.42 16.92 12.57
CA SER A 295 -1.81 17.28 13.87
C SER A 295 -0.35 16.81 13.99
N VAL A 296 -0.04 15.58 13.55
CA VAL A 296 1.34 15.06 13.53
C VAL A 296 2.21 15.94 12.65
N LEU A 297 1.79 16.22 11.42
CA LEU A 297 2.58 16.97 10.44
C LEU A 297 2.79 18.44 10.86
N SER A 298 1.78 19.08 11.45
CA SER A 298 1.88 20.44 11.98
C SER A 298 2.96 20.56 13.06
N ALA A 299 3.06 19.58 13.97
CA ALA A 299 4.08 19.58 15.01
C ALA A 299 5.52 19.59 14.46
N PHE A 300 5.75 18.99 13.29
CA PHE A 300 7.06 18.99 12.62
C PHE A 300 7.26 20.21 11.71
N ALA A 301 6.19 20.87 11.25
CA ALA A 301 6.30 22.08 10.46
C ALA A 301 6.66 23.31 11.32
N GLU A 302 6.27 23.32 12.59
CA GLU A 302 6.60 24.39 13.55
C GLU A 302 7.99 24.24 14.19
N SER A 303 8.63 23.08 14.00
CA SER A 303 9.92 22.73 14.62
C SER A 303 11.14 22.92 13.70
N GLY A 304 10.94 23.39 12.46
CA GLY A 304 11.99 23.61 11.46
C GLY A 304 12.00 25.05 10.96
#